data_AF-A0A2A1ZRN7-F1
#
_entry.id   AF-A0A2A1ZRN7-F1
#
_cell.length_a   1.000
_cell.length_b   1.000
_cell.length_c   1.000
_cell.angle_alpha   90.00
_cell.angle_beta   90.00
_cell.angle_gamma   90.00
#
_symmetry.space_group_name_H-M   'P 1'
#
loop_
_entity.id
_entity.type
_entity.pdbx_description
1 polymer ?
#
loop_
_entity_poly.entity_id
_entity_poly.type
_entity_poly.pdbx_seq_one_letter_code
_entity_poly.pdbx_strand_id
1 'polypeptide(L)'
;MKKLFTLLAAFSLVLTLAACGEKEETKALPTAEELTMATIDDYLGMEGVQYIDLRNHADQMKDGWINGFTVLPFFEYLESENILVRDGDWDFEADEIINANALKAFFPEEQEAIFLMCAAGGRAGYVMKALNELGYTNVYNVGGFRDYEGDNMIAGDGTYADINGPVGDLTPGVFYAASESKYSATIVVNELGGISAVFFDALNCSVDTDADGVKDSGCNTKQDLADDYGMAKTEGQLEWYLQANKLGTAIVGAQGWDAAWTTFVDGSKTKFDQDLAPDTITGVTVGIDGFKEVFEAALALATPSN
;
A
#
# COMPACT_ATOMS: atom_id res chain seq x y z
N MET A 1 69.40 18.24 49.97
CA MET A 1 70.03 19.15 48.97
C MET A 1 69.26 18.93 47.67
N LYS A 2 68.36 19.85 47.26
CA LYS A 2 68.65 20.90 46.25
C LYS A 2 69.34 20.26 45.04
N LYS A 3 68.75 20.13 43.86
CA LYS A 3 68.10 21.12 42.94
C LYS A 3 67.45 20.29 41.80
N LEU A 4 66.54 20.69 40.92
CA LEU A 4 65.72 21.87 40.61
C LEU A 4 65.48 21.73 39.08
N PHE A 5 64.20 21.64 38.68
CA PHE A 5 63.58 22.08 37.40
C PHE A 5 64.30 21.89 36.05
N THR A 6 63.58 21.33 35.07
CA THR A 6 63.07 22.01 33.84
C THR A 6 62.04 21.05 33.18
N LEU A 7 60.73 21.23 33.34
CA LEU A 7 59.81 22.02 32.51
C LEU A 7 59.58 21.44 31.08
N LEU A 8 58.51 20.66 30.88
CA LEU A 8 57.57 20.93 29.79
C LEU A 8 56.20 20.29 30.09
N ALA A 9 55.19 21.15 30.04
CA ALA A 9 53.81 20.87 30.37
C ALA A 9 53.18 19.85 29.40
N ALA A 10 52.84 18.67 29.91
CA ALA A 10 51.74 17.88 29.35
C ALA A 10 50.48 18.29 30.12
N PHE A 11 49.75 19.20 29.48
CA PHE A 11 48.49 19.78 29.88
C PHE A 11 47.58 18.73 30.52
N SER A 12 47.34 18.90 31.81
CA SER A 12 46.28 18.26 32.57
C SER A 12 44.94 18.59 31.92
N LEU A 13 44.47 17.72 31.03
CA LEU A 13 43.07 17.69 30.63
C LEU A 13 42.37 16.62 31.46
N VAL A 14 42.27 16.88 32.76
CA VAL A 14 41.21 16.26 33.58
C VAL A 14 39.92 16.88 33.06
N LEU A 15 39.30 16.22 32.09
CA LEU A 15 37.90 16.44 31.75
C LEU A 15 37.11 16.02 32.98
N THR A 16 36.92 16.96 33.91
CA THR A 16 35.74 16.93 34.78
C THR A 16 34.55 17.12 33.85
N LEU A 17 34.06 16.03 33.26
CA LEU A 17 32.64 15.93 32.94
C LEU A 17 31.91 16.02 34.28
N ALA A 18 31.69 17.24 34.74
CA ALA A 18 30.39 17.56 35.28
C ALA A 18 29.44 17.38 34.10
N ALA A 19 29.07 16.13 33.82
CA ALA A 19 27.81 15.87 33.17
C ALA A 19 26.79 16.49 34.13
N CYS A 20 26.32 17.69 33.79
CA CYS A 20 24.98 18.09 34.15
C CYS A 20 24.04 17.06 33.50
N GLY A 21 23.97 15.87 34.10
CA GLY A 21 22.72 15.13 34.11
C GLY A 21 21.83 15.99 34.98
N GLU A 22 21.04 16.84 34.36
CA GLU A 22 19.67 16.99 34.85
C GLU A 22 19.20 15.55 35.06
N LYS A 23 19.00 15.16 36.32
CA LYS A 23 18.23 13.97 36.60
C LYS A 23 16.91 14.25 35.90
N GLU A 24 16.69 13.65 34.73
CA GLU A 24 15.34 13.43 34.28
C GLU A 24 14.67 12.75 35.46
N GLU A 25 13.74 13.47 36.09
CA GLU A 25 12.85 12.85 37.06
C GLU A 25 12.20 11.70 36.30
N THR A 26 12.53 10.47 36.68
CA THR A 26 11.89 9.27 36.16
C THR A 26 10.40 9.45 36.37
N LYS A 27 9.68 9.78 35.29
CA LYS A 27 8.25 10.07 35.34
C LYS A 27 7.55 8.82 35.83
N ALA A 28 6.68 8.96 36.84
CA ALA A 28 5.91 7.82 37.32
C ALA A 28 4.99 7.29 36.22
N LEU A 29 4.74 5.97 36.22
CA LEU A 29 3.77 5.37 35.31
C LEU A 29 2.37 5.99 35.54
N PRO A 30 1.63 6.28 34.46
CA PRO A 30 0.29 6.83 34.57
C PRO A 30 -0.69 5.78 35.08
N THR A 31 -1.83 6.26 35.60
CA THR A 31 -3.03 5.44 35.70
C THR A 31 -3.67 5.23 34.32
N ALA A 32 -4.51 4.20 34.19
CA ALA A 32 -5.22 3.95 32.93
C ALA A 32 -6.19 5.09 32.54
N GLU A 33 -6.66 5.88 33.50
CA GLU A 33 -7.53 7.04 33.25
C GLU A 33 -6.72 8.25 32.76
N GLU A 34 -5.45 8.37 33.15
CA GLU A 34 -4.56 9.45 32.77
C GLU A 34 -3.90 9.22 31.40
N LEU A 35 -3.80 7.97 30.95
CA LEU A 35 -3.13 7.60 29.70
C LEU A 35 -4.15 7.46 28.56
N THR A 36 -4.24 8.50 27.74
CA THR A 36 -5.18 8.60 26.60
C THR A 36 -4.47 9.17 25.38
N MET A 37 -5.12 9.16 24.23
CA MET A 37 -4.59 9.83 23.03
C MET A 37 -4.36 11.34 23.22
N ALA A 38 -5.07 12.00 24.13
CA ALA A 38 -4.87 13.42 24.42
C ALA A 38 -3.63 13.68 25.29
N THR A 39 -3.14 12.68 26.01
CA THR A 39 -2.07 12.81 27.01
C THR A 39 -0.83 11.98 26.68
N ILE A 40 -0.89 11.12 25.65
CA ILE A 40 0.19 10.18 25.31
C ILE A 40 1.53 10.87 25.04
N ASP A 41 1.51 12.08 24.46
CA ASP A 41 2.71 12.86 24.16
C ASP A 41 3.54 13.18 25.40
N ASP A 42 2.91 13.34 26.56
CA ASP A 42 3.62 13.60 27.82
C ASP A 42 4.41 12.36 28.29
N TYR A 43 4.06 11.18 27.80
CA TYR A 43 4.62 9.89 28.22
C TYR A 43 5.44 9.21 27.13
N LEU A 44 5.69 9.84 25.98
CA LEU A 44 6.57 9.29 24.94
C LEU A 44 8.04 9.32 25.38
N GLY A 45 8.78 8.26 25.04
CA GLY A 45 10.23 8.20 25.27
C GLY A 45 10.66 7.85 26.70
N MET A 46 9.76 7.37 27.55
CA MET A 46 10.11 6.89 28.89
C MET A 46 10.99 5.64 28.80
N GLU A 47 12.09 5.61 29.58
CA GLU A 47 12.94 4.43 29.69
C GLU A 47 12.13 3.24 30.25
N GLY A 48 12.34 2.04 29.69
CA GLY A 48 11.64 0.83 30.13
C GLY A 48 10.18 0.71 29.66
N VAL A 49 9.64 1.65 28.89
CA VAL A 49 8.27 1.58 28.34
C VAL A 49 8.31 1.17 26.86
N GLN A 50 7.44 0.21 26.50
CA GLN A 50 7.23 -0.19 25.10
C GLN A 50 5.97 0.47 24.54
N TYR A 51 6.02 0.97 23.30
CA TYR A 51 4.89 1.60 22.62
C TYR A 51 4.57 0.80 21.36
N ILE A 52 3.38 0.19 21.31
CA ILE A 52 3.00 -0.75 20.24
C ILE A 52 1.72 -0.29 19.56
N ASP A 53 1.79 -0.15 18.24
CA ASP A 53 0.66 0.12 17.36
C ASP A 53 0.25 -1.18 16.66
N LEU A 54 -0.98 -1.63 16.94
CA LEU A 54 -1.54 -2.89 16.44
C LEU A 54 -2.27 -2.75 15.11
N ARG A 55 -2.13 -1.59 14.44
CA ARG A 55 -2.65 -1.37 13.09
C ARG A 55 -1.93 -2.20 12.04
N ASN A 56 -2.58 -2.38 10.90
CA ASN A 56 -1.93 -2.95 9.72
C ASN A 56 -0.95 -1.93 9.14
N HIS A 57 0.06 -2.38 8.40
CA HIS A 57 1.02 -1.46 7.77
C HIS A 57 0.33 -0.48 6.83
N ALA A 58 -0.70 -0.92 6.12
CA ALA A 58 -1.48 -0.06 5.24
C ALA A 58 -2.17 1.11 5.99
N ASP A 59 -2.76 0.84 7.17
CA ASP A 59 -3.38 1.88 7.99
C ASP A 59 -2.33 2.90 8.48
N GLN A 60 -1.16 2.41 8.89
CA GLN A 60 -0.05 3.25 9.37
C GLN A 60 0.48 4.18 8.26
N MET A 61 0.72 3.64 7.06
CA MET A 61 1.26 4.42 5.95
C MET A 61 0.24 5.43 5.41
N LYS A 62 -1.05 5.05 5.40
CA LYS A 62 -2.14 5.93 4.98
C LYS A 62 -2.40 7.06 5.98
N ASP A 63 -2.69 6.72 7.22
CA ASP A 63 -3.16 7.70 8.21
C ASP A 63 -1.99 8.40 8.92
N GLY A 64 -0.79 7.83 8.85
CA GLY A 64 0.37 8.23 9.63
C GLY A 64 0.52 7.45 10.93
N TRP A 65 1.53 7.81 11.70
CA TRP A 65 1.84 7.17 12.97
C TRP A 65 2.34 8.16 14.01
N ILE A 66 2.27 7.75 15.27
CA ILE A 66 2.83 8.51 16.39
C ILE A 66 4.31 8.13 16.49
N ASN A 67 5.20 9.11 16.40
CA ASN A 67 6.63 8.89 16.57
C ASN A 67 6.90 8.25 17.95
N GLY A 68 7.68 7.17 17.98
CA GLY A 68 7.94 6.37 19.19
C GLY A 68 7.16 5.05 19.26
N PHE A 69 6.01 4.94 18.58
CA PHE A 69 5.28 3.67 18.46
C PHE A 69 5.93 2.75 17.42
N THR A 70 6.10 1.48 17.78
CA THR A 70 6.51 0.40 16.87
C THR A 70 5.29 -0.38 16.40
N VAL A 71 5.22 -0.71 15.11
CA VAL A 71 4.08 -1.46 14.57
C VAL A 71 4.25 -2.96 14.77
N LEU A 72 3.19 -3.59 15.27
CA LEU A 72 3.01 -5.04 15.37
C LEU A 72 1.59 -5.37 14.88
N PRO A 73 1.39 -5.68 13.59
CA PRO A 73 0.04 -5.84 13.04
C PRO A 73 -0.73 -6.98 13.69
N PHE A 74 -1.95 -6.71 14.14
CA PHE A 74 -2.79 -7.76 14.71
C PHE A 74 -3.19 -8.80 13.64
N PHE A 75 -3.79 -8.37 12.52
CA PHE A 75 -4.30 -9.29 11.51
C PHE A 75 -3.19 -9.88 10.64
N GLU A 76 -2.30 -9.02 10.13
CA GLU A 76 -1.24 -9.42 9.18
C GLU A 76 -0.10 -10.20 9.84
N TYR A 77 -0.09 -10.28 11.17
CA TYR A 77 0.96 -10.98 11.89
C TYR A 77 0.38 -11.89 12.97
N LEU A 78 -0.14 -11.35 14.07
CA LEU A 78 -0.57 -12.16 15.22
C LEU A 78 -1.65 -13.21 14.87
N GLU A 79 -2.68 -12.81 14.12
CA GLU A 79 -3.77 -13.70 13.69
C GLU A 79 -3.28 -14.64 12.58
N SER A 80 -2.60 -14.11 11.56
CA SER A 80 -2.15 -14.90 10.39
C SER A 80 -1.12 -15.99 10.74
N GLU A 81 -0.25 -15.74 11.72
CA GLU A 81 0.78 -16.67 12.18
C GLU A 81 0.26 -17.63 13.27
N ASN A 82 -1.05 -17.64 13.54
CA ASN A 82 -1.67 -18.42 14.60
C ASN A 82 -0.97 -18.21 15.96
N ILE A 83 -0.76 -16.96 16.35
CA ILE A 83 -0.20 -16.59 17.65
C ILE A 83 -1.32 -16.24 18.62
N LEU A 84 -2.22 -15.36 18.19
CA LEU A 84 -3.38 -14.89 18.93
C LEU A 84 -4.53 -14.73 17.94
N VAL A 85 -5.55 -15.57 18.04
CA VAL A 85 -6.61 -15.73 17.03
C VAL A 85 -7.97 -15.60 17.68
N ARG A 86 -8.72 -14.57 17.28
CA ARG A 86 -10.08 -14.30 17.76
C ARG A 86 -11.12 -15.25 17.18
N ASP A 87 -12.15 -15.56 17.94
CA ASP A 87 -13.28 -16.42 17.53
C ASP A 87 -14.37 -15.69 16.73
N GLY A 88 -14.22 -14.37 16.57
CA GLY A 88 -15.11 -13.53 15.77
C GLY A 88 -15.38 -12.18 16.42
N ASP A 89 -15.49 -12.14 17.75
CA ASP A 89 -15.74 -10.92 18.52
C ASP A 89 -14.44 -10.32 19.09
N TRP A 90 -14.55 -9.14 19.71
CA TRP A 90 -13.45 -8.48 20.43
C TRP A 90 -13.47 -8.76 21.94
N ASP A 91 -14.19 -9.80 22.36
CA ASP A 91 -14.17 -10.29 23.74
C ASP A 91 -13.18 -11.45 23.83
N PHE A 92 -12.05 -11.19 24.49
CA PHE A 92 -10.95 -12.13 24.56
C PHE A 92 -11.26 -13.32 25.47
N GLU A 93 -10.92 -14.52 25.00
CA GLU A 93 -10.92 -15.76 25.76
C GLU A 93 -9.52 -16.41 25.79
N ALA A 94 -9.18 -17.10 26.87
CA ALA A 94 -7.82 -17.57 27.11
C ALA A 94 -7.31 -18.60 26.07
N ASP A 95 -8.20 -19.39 25.46
CA ASP A 95 -7.87 -20.39 24.44
C ASP A 95 -7.57 -19.77 23.06
N GLU A 96 -7.82 -18.48 22.89
CA GLU A 96 -7.45 -17.71 21.69
C GLU A 96 -5.94 -17.42 21.62
N ILE A 97 -5.21 -17.61 22.73
CA ILE A 97 -3.74 -17.61 22.75
C ILE A 97 -3.23 -18.96 22.21
N ILE A 98 -3.00 -19.02 20.90
CA ILE A 98 -2.52 -20.23 20.23
C ILE A 98 -1.03 -20.48 20.50
N ASN A 99 -0.21 -19.41 20.58
CA ASN A 99 1.23 -19.52 20.84
C ASN A 99 1.71 -18.45 21.83
N ALA A 100 1.56 -18.76 23.12
CA ALA A 100 1.97 -17.88 24.21
C ALA A 100 3.46 -17.47 24.15
N ASN A 101 4.36 -18.37 23.76
CA ASN A 101 5.79 -18.07 23.69
C ASN A 101 6.11 -17.09 22.56
N ALA A 102 5.47 -17.25 21.40
CA ALA A 102 5.62 -16.32 20.29
C ALA A 102 5.03 -14.94 20.66
N LEU A 103 3.89 -14.91 21.35
CA LEU A 103 3.32 -13.65 21.83
C LEU A 103 4.28 -12.93 22.79
N LYS A 104 4.79 -13.63 23.81
CA LYS A 104 5.77 -13.09 24.78
C LYS A 104 7.04 -12.57 24.12
N ALA A 105 7.48 -13.15 23.01
CA ALA A 105 8.69 -12.70 22.31
C ALA A 105 8.59 -11.26 21.78
N PHE A 106 7.38 -10.74 21.56
CA PHE A 106 7.15 -9.34 21.16
C PHE A 106 7.06 -8.37 22.34
N PHE A 107 6.87 -8.89 23.55
CA PHE A 107 6.63 -8.13 24.77
C PHE A 107 7.59 -8.59 25.87
N PRO A 108 8.85 -8.16 25.85
CA PRO A 108 9.84 -8.62 26.82
C PRO A 108 9.41 -8.29 28.26
N GLU A 109 9.56 -9.25 29.19
CA GLU A 109 9.12 -9.11 30.59
C GLU A 109 9.95 -8.07 31.37
N GLU A 110 11.11 -7.64 30.85
CA GLU A 110 11.92 -6.56 31.40
C GLU A 110 11.31 -5.16 31.22
N GLN A 111 10.30 -5.01 30.35
CA GLN A 111 9.64 -3.72 30.17
C GLN A 111 8.80 -3.38 31.39
N GLU A 112 8.98 -2.18 31.93
CA GLU A 112 8.23 -1.67 33.08
C GLU A 112 6.75 -1.47 32.76
N ALA A 113 6.44 -1.09 31.52
CA ALA A 113 5.08 -0.96 31.01
C ALA A 113 5.00 -1.14 29.48
N ILE A 114 3.80 -1.48 29.01
CA ILE A 114 3.47 -1.64 27.58
C ILE A 114 2.25 -0.78 27.26
N PHE A 115 2.41 0.16 26.34
CA PHE A 115 1.36 1.05 25.87
C PHE A 115 0.91 0.60 24.48
N LEU A 116 -0.33 0.15 24.40
CA LEU A 116 -0.95 -0.38 23.18
C LEU A 116 -1.90 0.64 22.59
N MET A 117 -1.88 0.75 21.27
CA MET A 117 -2.88 1.49 20.53
C MET A 117 -3.26 0.76 19.24
N CYS A 118 -4.34 1.21 18.59
CA CYS A 118 -4.65 0.81 17.23
C CYS A 118 -5.50 1.92 16.57
N ALA A 119 -6.27 1.63 15.51
CA ALA A 119 -7.11 2.66 14.89
C ALA A 119 -8.22 3.23 15.82
N ALA A 120 -8.85 2.39 16.66
CA ALA A 120 -10.02 2.76 17.47
C ALA A 120 -10.00 2.19 18.91
N GLY A 121 -8.88 1.62 19.36
CA GLY A 121 -8.72 1.02 20.69
C GLY A 121 -9.14 -0.46 20.85
N GLY A 122 -9.95 -1.04 19.96
CA GLY A 122 -10.44 -2.41 20.09
C GLY A 122 -9.35 -3.50 20.12
N ARG A 123 -8.44 -3.49 19.13
CA ARG A 123 -7.29 -4.41 19.05
C ARG A 123 -6.40 -4.30 20.28
N ALA A 124 -6.14 -3.07 20.71
CA ALA A 124 -5.33 -2.79 21.90
C ALA A 124 -5.95 -3.35 23.18
N GLY A 125 -7.26 -3.19 23.37
CA GLY A 125 -7.97 -3.79 24.50
C GLY A 125 -7.93 -5.32 24.48
N TYR A 126 -8.04 -5.92 23.31
CA TYR A 126 -7.97 -7.38 23.13
C TYR A 126 -6.57 -7.93 23.44
N VAL A 127 -5.52 -7.36 22.87
CA VAL A 127 -4.12 -7.76 23.16
C VAL A 127 -3.76 -7.49 24.62
N MET A 128 -4.25 -6.39 25.22
CA MET A 128 -4.07 -6.11 26.64
C MET A 128 -4.63 -7.24 27.52
N LYS A 129 -5.85 -7.72 27.24
CA LYS A 129 -6.43 -8.85 27.98
C LYS A 129 -5.60 -10.12 27.82
N ALA A 130 -5.11 -10.41 26.61
CA ALA A 130 -4.23 -11.56 26.35
C ALA A 130 -2.90 -11.48 27.13
N LEU A 131 -2.28 -10.30 27.20
CA LEU A 131 -1.06 -10.11 27.98
C LEU A 131 -1.34 -10.19 29.50
N ASN A 132 -2.46 -9.67 29.96
CA ASN A 132 -2.87 -9.82 31.37
C ASN A 132 -3.05 -11.29 31.75
N GLU A 133 -3.66 -12.10 30.87
CA GLU A 133 -3.77 -13.56 31.05
C GLU A 133 -2.40 -14.25 31.15
N LEU A 134 -1.39 -13.74 30.42
CA LEU A 134 -0.01 -14.22 30.47
C LEU A 134 0.81 -13.68 31.65
N GLY A 135 0.21 -12.86 32.53
CA GLY A 135 0.81 -12.37 33.76
C GLY A 135 1.45 -10.98 33.68
N TYR A 136 1.30 -10.26 32.56
CA TYR A 136 1.73 -8.87 32.48
C TYR A 136 0.78 -7.99 33.31
N THR A 137 1.32 -7.00 34.02
CA THR A 137 0.54 -6.21 34.99
C THR A 137 0.39 -4.75 34.60
N ASN A 138 1.34 -4.20 33.84
CA ASN A 138 1.39 -2.81 33.42
C ASN A 138 1.17 -2.71 31.89
N VAL A 139 0.01 -3.17 31.42
CA VAL A 139 -0.38 -3.08 30.01
C VAL A 139 -1.57 -2.14 29.87
N TYR A 140 -1.44 -1.15 29.00
CA TYR A 140 -2.41 -0.06 28.89
C TYR A 140 -2.93 0.05 27.46
N ASN A 141 -4.25 0.23 27.33
CA ASN A 141 -4.87 0.63 26.06
C ASN A 141 -4.98 2.16 26.02
N VAL A 142 -4.14 2.78 25.20
CA VAL A 142 -4.07 4.25 25.05
C VAL A 142 -5.23 4.80 24.23
N GLY A 143 -5.88 3.97 23.42
CA GLY A 143 -7.02 4.35 22.57
C GLY A 143 -6.75 4.21 21.07
N GLY A 144 -7.44 5.04 20.28
CA GLY A 144 -7.43 4.99 18.83
C GLY A 144 -6.62 6.13 18.18
N PHE A 145 -5.78 5.81 17.20
CA PHE A 145 -5.07 6.82 16.39
C PHE A 145 -6.00 7.87 15.78
N ARG A 146 -7.27 7.51 15.49
CA ARG A 146 -8.29 8.43 14.97
C ARG A 146 -8.60 9.62 15.88
N ASP A 147 -8.31 9.48 17.17
CA ASP A 147 -8.57 10.49 18.19
C ASP A 147 -7.28 11.23 18.61
N TYR A 148 -6.17 10.98 17.91
CA TYR A 148 -4.87 11.59 18.20
C TYR A 148 -4.74 12.95 17.50
N GLU A 149 -4.48 13.99 18.30
CA GLU A 149 -4.29 15.37 17.83
C GLU A 149 -2.95 15.97 18.30
N GLY A 150 -2.02 15.11 18.76
CA GLY A 150 -0.73 15.52 19.33
C GLY A 150 0.33 15.89 18.28
N ASP A 151 1.45 16.44 18.78
CA ASP A 151 2.52 17.02 17.95
C ASP A 151 3.51 15.96 17.43
N ASN A 152 3.46 14.74 17.97
CA ASN A 152 4.34 13.63 17.56
C ASN A 152 3.80 12.84 16.37
N MET A 153 2.74 13.32 15.71
CA MET A 153 2.24 12.73 14.47
C MET A 153 3.28 12.87 13.36
N ILE A 154 3.72 11.74 12.83
CA ILE A 154 4.33 11.68 11.51
C ILE A 154 3.19 11.36 10.55
N ALA A 155 2.82 12.38 9.76
CA ALA A 155 1.78 12.22 8.76
C ALA A 155 2.16 11.08 7.81
N GLY A 156 1.19 10.20 7.57
CA GLY A 156 1.23 9.33 6.42
C GLY A 156 1.19 10.19 5.17
N ASP A 157 1.59 9.64 4.04
CA ASP A 157 1.42 10.34 2.76
C ASP A 157 -0.06 10.42 2.33
N GLY A 158 -0.98 9.88 3.15
CA GLY A 158 -2.41 9.85 2.88
C GLY A 158 -2.79 8.73 1.91
N THR A 159 -1.83 7.89 1.50
CA THR A 159 -1.92 7.19 0.22
C THR A 159 -1.02 5.95 0.08
N TYR A 160 -1.66 4.81 -0.20
CA TYR A 160 -1.37 4.16 -1.49
C TYR A 160 -2.50 4.50 -2.46
N ALA A 161 -2.67 5.80 -2.69
CA ALA A 161 -3.33 6.42 -3.82
C ALA A 161 -2.27 7.31 -4.50
N ASP A 162 -2.31 7.41 -5.80
CA ASP A 162 -1.26 8.08 -6.54
C ASP A 162 -1.32 9.62 -6.28
N ILE A 163 -0.61 10.17 -5.28
CA ILE A 163 -0.58 11.65 -4.98
C ILE A 163 0.16 12.46 -6.04
N ASN A 164 0.99 11.78 -6.84
CA ASN A 164 1.54 12.32 -8.09
C ASN A 164 0.73 11.82 -9.30
N GLY A 165 -0.37 11.13 -9.04
CA GLY A 165 -1.22 10.55 -10.05
C GLY A 165 -2.03 11.60 -10.75
N PRO A 166 -2.62 11.25 -11.89
CA PRO A 166 -3.41 12.19 -12.65
C PRO A 166 -4.63 12.67 -11.87
N VAL A 167 -4.98 13.96 -12.03
CA VAL A 167 -6.14 14.60 -11.41
C VAL A 167 -7.21 14.82 -12.48
N GLY A 168 -8.47 14.57 -12.14
CA GLY A 168 -9.58 14.77 -13.06
C GLY A 168 -10.95 14.83 -12.37
N ASP A 169 -12.00 14.87 -13.17
CA ASP A 169 -13.39 15.01 -12.71
C ASP A 169 -14.19 13.70 -12.80
N LEU A 170 -13.52 12.56 -12.99
CA LEU A 170 -14.18 11.26 -13.09
C LEU A 170 -14.53 10.72 -11.69
N THR A 171 -15.56 9.90 -11.62
CA THR A 171 -15.93 9.18 -10.40
C THR A 171 -14.87 8.11 -10.10
N PRO A 172 -14.26 8.09 -8.90
CA PRO A 172 -13.30 7.04 -8.53
C PRO A 172 -13.89 5.63 -8.62
N GLY A 173 -13.09 4.65 -9.06
CA GLY A 173 -13.52 3.26 -9.16
C GLY A 173 -12.93 2.49 -10.34
N VAL A 174 -13.44 1.27 -10.53
CA VAL A 174 -13.05 0.38 -11.65
C VAL A 174 -14.25 0.22 -12.58
N PHE A 175 -14.06 0.54 -13.86
CA PHE A 175 -15.11 0.54 -14.87
C PHE A 175 -14.73 -0.41 -16.00
N TYR A 176 -15.70 -1.21 -16.45
CA TYR A 176 -15.48 -2.25 -17.47
C TYR A 176 -16.50 -2.13 -18.59
N ALA A 177 -16.05 -2.31 -19.83
CA ALA A 177 -16.92 -2.46 -20.98
C ALA A 177 -16.36 -3.49 -21.97
N ALA A 178 -17.26 -4.13 -22.71
CA ALA A 178 -16.92 -5.06 -23.78
C ALA A 178 -17.86 -4.87 -24.98
N SER A 179 -17.37 -5.13 -26.19
CA SER A 179 -18.12 -4.99 -27.44
C SER A 179 -18.49 -6.34 -28.05
N GLU A 180 -19.51 -6.33 -28.90
CA GLU A 180 -19.88 -7.49 -29.73
C GLU A 180 -18.75 -7.91 -30.69
N SER A 181 -17.85 -6.97 -31.00
CA SER A 181 -16.62 -7.19 -31.77
C SER A 181 -15.51 -7.87 -30.97
N LYS A 182 -15.81 -8.37 -29.76
CA LYS A 182 -14.94 -9.14 -28.86
C LYS A 182 -13.78 -8.36 -28.23
N TYR A 183 -13.85 -7.03 -28.20
CA TYR A 183 -12.89 -6.21 -27.47
C TYR A 183 -13.42 -5.91 -26.07
N SER A 184 -12.53 -5.64 -25.13
CA SER A 184 -12.86 -5.14 -23.80
C SER A 184 -11.85 -4.12 -23.30
N ALA A 185 -12.32 -3.26 -22.40
CA ALA A 185 -11.50 -2.32 -21.67
C ALA A 185 -11.89 -2.27 -20.20
N THR A 186 -10.88 -2.16 -19.34
CA THR A 186 -11.01 -1.83 -17.92
C THR A 186 -10.30 -0.52 -17.67
N ILE A 187 -10.98 0.44 -17.04
CA ILE A 187 -10.45 1.73 -16.62
C ILE A 187 -10.44 1.77 -15.10
N VAL A 188 -9.32 2.18 -14.51
CA VAL A 188 -9.20 2.44 -13.08
C VAL A 188 -9.05 3.94 -12.87
N VAL A 189 -10.02 4.56 -12.19
CA VAL A 189 -10.01 5.96 -11.79
C VAL A 189 -9.57 6.06 -10.34
N ASN A 190 -8.54 6.86 -10.07
CA ASN A 190 -8.01 7.07 -8.74
C ASN A 190 -8.94 7.96 -7.89
N GLU A 191 -8.63 8.11 -6.61
CA GLU A 191 -9.37 8.98 -5.68
C GLU A 191 -9.31 10.48 -6.07
N LEU A 192 -8.38 10.87 -6.95
CA LEU A 192 -8.24 12.23 -7.48
C LEU A 192 -9.06 12.46 -8.75
N GLY A 193 -9.87 11.48 -9.17
CA GLY A 193 -10.73 11.55 -10.36
C GLY A 193 -9.98 11.48 -11.69
N GLY A 194 -8.70 11.11 -11.69
CA GLY A 194 -7.91 10.87 -12.89
C GLY A 194 -7.79 9.38 -13.24
N ILE A 195 -7.55 9.10 -14.52
CA ILE A 195 -7.34 7.76 -15.04
C ILE A 195 -5.95 7.29 -14.60
N SER A 196 -5.88 6.25 -13.78
CA SER A 196 -4.63 5.68 -13.24
C SER A 196 -4.17 4.42 -13.97
N ALA A 197 -5.10 3.66 -14.54
CA ALA A 197 -4.78 2.50 -15.36
C ALA A 197 -5.84 2.27 -16.44
N VAL A 198 -5.39 1.76 -17.59
CA VAL A 198 -6.25 1.28 -18.67
C VAL A 198 -5.72 -0.07 -19.14
N PHE A 199 -6.58 -1.07 -19.13
CA PHE A 199 -6.29 -2.41 -19.63
C PHE A 199 -7.18 -2.71 -20.81
N PHE A 200 -6.57 -3.17 -21.90
CA PHE A 200 -7.27 -3.59 -23.10
C PHE A 200 -7.14 -5.09 -23.30
N ASP A 201 -8.20 -5.71 -23.80
CA ASP A 201 -8.16 -7.11 -24.20
C ASP A 201 -9.04 -7.38 -25.42
N ALA A 202 -8.85 -8.53 -26.04
CA ALA A 202 -9.71 -9.04 -27.09
C ALA A 202 -9.77 -10.56 -27.06
N LEU A 203 -10.95 -11.14 -27.29
CA LEU A 203 -11.06 -12.59 -27.39
C LEU A 203 -10.50 -13.09 -28.72
N ASN A 204 -9.64 -14.09 -28.64
CA ASN A 204 -9.20 -14.91 -29.75
C ASN A 204 -9.90 -16.27 -29.66
N CYS A 205 -10.94 -16.42 -30.48
CA CYS A 205 -11.66 -17.68 -30.61
C CYS A 205 -11.32 -18.32 -31.95
N SER A 206 -10.92 -19.59 -31.94
CA SER A 206 -10.95 -20.42 -33.14
C SER A 206 -12.40 -20.56 -33.62
N VAL A 207 -12.57 -20.68 -34.94
CA VAL A 207 -13.84 -21.24 -35.45
C VAL A 207 -13.87 -22.70 -35.02
N ASP A 208 -15.02 -23.09 -34.48
CA ASP A 208 -15.36 -24.47 -34.18
C ASP A 208 -15.06 -25.36 -35.40
N THR A 209 -14.26 -26.41 -35.21
CA THR A 209 -13.78 -27.29 -36.30
C THR A 209 -14.33 -28.70 -36.24
N ASP A 210 -15.12 -29.04 -35.23
CA ASP A 210 -15.74 -30.36 -35.16
C ASP A 210 -17.24 -30.30 -35.52
N ALA A 211 -17.76 -31.45 -35.91
CA ALA A 211 -19.07 -31.60 -36.52
C ALA A 211 -20.16 -31.94 -35.50
N ASP A 212 -19.88 -31.83 -34.19
CA ASP A 212 -20.75 -32.36 -33.15
C ASP A 212 -21.88 -31.38 -32.73
N GLY A 213 -21.82 -30.14 -33.22
CA GLY A 213 -22.83 -29.12 -32.96
C GLY A 213 -22.76 -28.50 -31.56
N VAL A 214 -21.72 -28.81 -30.79
CA VAL A 214 -21.34 -28.14 -29.55
C VAL A 214 -20.25 -27.14 -29.90
N LYS A 215 -20.47 -25.85 -29.59
CA LYS A 215 -19.41 -24.83 -29.73
C LYS A 215 -18.31 -25.08 -28.70
N ASP A 216 -17.40 -26.01 -28.95
CA ASP A 216 -16.22 -26.20 -28.12
C ASP A 216 -15.07 -25.30 -28.62
N SER A 217 -15.38 -24.00 -28.75
CA SER A 217 -14.37 -23.02 -29.18
C SER A 217 -13.45 -22.71 -28.00
N GLY A 218 -12.19 -23.15 -28.08
CA GLY A 218 -11.10 -22.69 -27.22
C GLY A 218 -10.84 -21.19 -27.40
N CYS A 219 -11.73 -20.37 -26.84
CA CYS A 219 -11.58 -18.93 -26.74
C CYS A 219 -10.62 -18.63 -25.60
N ASN A 220 -9.51 -17.95 -25.91
CA ASN A 220 -8.65 -17.33 -24.90
C ASN A 220 -8.60 -15.83 -25.16
N THR A 221 -8.27 -15.06 -24.13
CA THR A 221 -7.97 -13.65 -24.33
C THR A 221 -6.60 -13.51 -25.00
N LYS A 222 -6.38 -12.42 -25.72
CA LYS A 222 -5.07 -12.17 -26.33
C LYS A 222 -4.04 -11.71 -25.30
N GLN A 223 -4.46 -11.17 -24.17
CA GLN A 223 -3.60 -10.97 -23.01
C GLN A 223 -3.09 -12.31 -22.46
N ASP A 224 -3.97 -13.28 -22.24
CA ASP A 224 -3.60 -14.60 -21.69
C ASP A 224 -2.72 -15.41 -22.65
N LEU A 225 -2.96 -15.28 -23.96
CA LEU A 225 -2.12 -15.93 -24.97
C LEU A 225 -0.71 -15.35 -25.03
N ALA A 226 -0.49 -14.10 -24.58
CA ALA A 226 0.81 -13.43 -24.58
C ALA A 226 1.61 -13.68 -25.89
N ASP A 227 2.79 -14.29 -25.79
CA ASP A 227 3.66 -14.62 -26.93
C ASP A 227 3.07 -15.73 -27.83
N ASP A 228 2.20 -16.61 -27.30
CA ASP A 228 1.55 -17.70 -28.06
C ASP A 228 0.53 -17.18 -29.09
N TYR A 229 0.07 -15.92 -28.94
CA TYR A 229 -0.73 -15.28 -29.99
C TYR A 229 0.09 -15.08 -31.28
N GLY A 230 1.40 -14.91 -31.16
CA GLY A 230 2.36 -14.90 -32.25
C GLY A 230 2.17 -13.76 -33.24
N MET A 231 1.91 -12.54 -32.77
CA MET A 231 1.80 -11.35 -33.62
C MET A 231 3.17 -10.83 -34.05
N ALA A 232 4.21 -10.96 -33.23
CA ALA A 232 5.56 -10.59 -33.65
C ALA A 232 6.08 -11.65 -34.63
N LYS A 233 6.40 -11.22 -35.85
CA LYS A 233 6.92 -12.10 -36.93
C LYS A 233 8.37 -11.80 -37.29
N THR A 234 8.94 -10.73 -36.76
CA THR A 234 10.31 -10.27 -37.07
C THR A 234 10.95 -9.68 -35.83
N GLU A 235 12.28 -9.78 -35.74
CA GLU A 235 13.06 -9.21 -34.64
C GLU A 235 12.80 -7.69 -34.52
N GLY A 236 12.41 -7.24 -33.33
CA GLY A 236 12.03 -5.85 -33.05
C GLY A 236 10.53 -5.54 -33.13
N GLN A 237 9.68 -6.47 -33.59
CA GLN A 237 8.22 -6.32 -33.50
C GLN A 237 7.71 -6.67 -32.10
N LEU A 238 6.73 -5.91 -31.62
CA LEU A 238 6.08 -6.18 -30.34
C LEU A 238 4.91 -7.14 -30.51
N GLU A 239 4.74 -8.01 -29.52
CA GLU A 239 3.55 -8.85 -29.41
C GLU A 239 2.30 -8.04 -29.09
N TRP A 240 1.13 -8.57 -29.44
CA TRP A 240 -0.15 -7.87 -29.35
C TRP A 240 -0.42 -7.30 -27.95
N TYR A 241 -0.15 -8.10 -26.90
CA TYR A 241 -0.37 -7.69 -25.51
C TYR A 241 0.53 -6.53 -25.09
N LEU A 242 1.80 -6.51 -25.54
CA LEU A 242 2.72 -5.41 -25.32
C LEU A 242 2.24 -4.13 -26.00
N GLN A 243 1.70 -4.25 -27.22
CA GLN A 243 1.12 -3.12 -27.93
C GLN A 243 -0.13 -2.56 -27.23
N ALA A 244 -1.02 -3.45 -26.76
CA ALA A 244 -2.22 -3.08 -26.03
C ALA A 244 -1.88 -2.37 -24.69
N ASN A 245 -0.89 -2.90 -23.95
CA ASN A 245 -0.42 -2.31 -22.71
C ASN A 245 0.21 -0.92 -22.94
N LYS A 246 1.01 -0.76 -24.00
CA LYS A 246 1.56 0.55 -24.40
C LYS A 246 0.47 1.57 -24.70
N LEU A 247 -0.60 1.18 -25.41
CA LEU A 247 -1.74 2.05 -25.66
C LEU A 247 -2.43 2.45 -24.36
N GLY A 248 -2.62 1.51 -23.43
CA GLY A 248 -3.16 1.80 -22.10
C GLY A 248 -2.31 2.82 -21.33
N THR A 249 -0.98 2.67 -21.34
CA THR A 249 -0.05 3.64 -20.75
C THR A 249 -0.14 5.02 -21.41
N ALA A 250 -0.27 5.07 -22.74
CA ALA A 250 -0.42 6.33 -23.47
C ALA A 250 -1.72 7.07 -23.06
N ILE A 251 -2.83 6.33 -22.90
CA ILE A 251 -4.11 6.90 -22.45
C ILE A 251 -4.02 7.43 -21.03
N VAL A 252 -3.33 6.72 -20.13
CA VAL A 252 -3.04 7.23 -18.77
C VAL A 252 -2.22 8.52 -18.87
N GLY A 253 -1.19 8.57 -19.71
CA GLY A 253 -0.40 9.80 -19.90
C GLY A 253 -1.20 10.99 -20.44
N ALA A 254 -2.17 10.75 -21.32
CA ALA A 254 -3.01 11.78 -21.93
C ALA A 254 -4.31 12.08 -21.16
N GLN A 255 -4.63 11.32 -20.11
CA GLN A 255 -5.91 11.39 -19.40
C GLN A 255 -7.13 11.22 -20.30
N GLY A 256 -7.00 10.37 -21.30
CA GLY A 256 -8.04 10.14 -22.28
C GLY A 256 -7.48 9.80 -23.66
N TRP A 257 -8.38 9.68 -24.62
CA TRP A 257 -7.99 9.44 -26.01
C TRP A 257 -7.55 10.77 -26.66
N ASP A 258 -6.28 10.88 -27.05
CA ASP A 258 -5.76 12.09 -27.67
C ASP A 258 -6.02 12.10 -29.18
N ALA A 259 -6.62 13.18 -29.69
CA ALA A 259 -6.86 13.38 -31.11
C ALA A 259 -5.59 13.71 -31.91
N ALA A 260 -4.50 14.11 -31.24
CA ALA A 260 -3.21 14.41 -31.85
C ALA A 260 -2.35 13.16 -32.10
N TRP A 261 -2.75 11.99 -31.60
CA TRP A 261 -2.02 10.75 -31.85
C TRP A 261 -2.04 10.37 -33.33
N THR A 262 -0.86 10.02 -33.84
CA THR A 262 -0.71 9.61 -35.24
C THR A 262 -1.35 8.24 -35.42
N THR A 263 -2.36 8.18 -36.26
CA THR A 263 -3.02 6.95 -36.67
C THR A 263 -2.90 6.79 -38.17
N PHE A 264 -2.86 5.55 -38.64
CA PHE A 264 -2.89 5.27 -40.06
C PHE A 264 -3.87 4.15 -40.35
N VAL A 265 -4.37 4.13 -41.59
CA VAL A 265 -5.29 3.11 -42.06
C VAL A 265 -4.50 2.06 -42.82
N ASP A 266 -4.61 0.81 -42.38
CA ASP A 266 -4.08 -0.35 -43.09
C ASP A 266 -5.22 -1.35 -43.30
N GLY A 267 -5.68 -1.45 -44.56
CA GLY A 267 -6.89 -2.17 -44.91
C GLY A 267 -8.15 -1.52 -44.31
N SER A 268 -8.94 -2.30 -43.56
CA SER A 268 -10.18 -1.85 -42.91
C SER A 268 -10.01 -1.46 -41.45
N LYS A 269 -8.76 -1.34 -40.96
CA LYS A 269 -8.47 -1.09 -39.55
C LYS A 269 -7.68 0.20 -39.40
N THR A 270 -8.12 1.06 -38.50
CA THR A 270 -7.31 2.16 -37.98
C THR A 270 -6.31 1.58 -37.00
N LYS A 271 -5.07 2.03 -37.11
CA LYS A 271 -3.93 1.49 -36.38
C LYS A 271 -3.18 2.63 -35.67
N PHE A 272 -2.71 2.36 -34.45
CA PHE A 272 -2.01 3.34 -33.60
C PHE A 272 -0.50 3.23 -33.78
N ASP A 273 0.14 4.35 -34.14
CA ASP A 273 1.60 4.43 -34.26
C ASP A 273 2.27 4.55 -32.88
N GLN A 274 3.02 3.52 -32.51
CA GLN A 274 3.59 3.36 -31.17
C GLN A 274 4.83 4.22 -30.90
N ASP A 275 5.46 4.74 -31.96
CA ASP A 275 6.68 5.55 -31.80
C ASP A 275 6.36 7.04 -31.59
N LEU A 276 5.10 7.46 -31.80
CA LEU A 276 4.68 8.87 -31.82
C LEU A 276 5.62 9.76 -32.68
N ALA A 277 6.36 9.14 -33.60
CA ALA A 277 7.38 9.75 -34.42
C ALA A 277 6.90 9.70 -35.88
N PRO A 278 7.00 10.81 -36.63
CA PRO A 278 6.39 10.92 -37.96
C PRO A 278 7.00 10.00 -39.04
N ASP A 279 8.01 9.17 -38.74
CA ASP A 279 8.85 8.54 -39.77
C ASP A 279 9.30 7.07 -39.53
N THR A 280 8.65 6.29 -38.66
CA THR A 280 8.98 4.85 -38.51
C THR A 280 7.75 3.93 -38.51
N ILE A 281 7.10 3.79 -39.67
CA ILE A 281 6.06 2.76 -39.90
C ILE A 281 6.72 1.37 -40.09
N THR A 282 7.42 0.87 -39.07
CA THR A 282 7.94 -0.49 -39.05
C THR A 282 7.77 -1.09 -37.67
N GLY A 283 6.66 -1.82 -37.44
CA GLY A 283 6.52 -2.54 -36.18
C GLY A 283 5.19 -3.17 -35.80
N VAL A 284 4.19 -3.22 -36.69
CA VAL A 284 2.82 -3.70 -36.42
C VAL A 284 2.08 -2.86 -35.38
N THR A 285 0.91 -2.41 -35.79
CA THR A 285 0.09 -1.46 -35.05
C THR A 285 -1.28 -2.10 -34.81
N VAL A 286 -1.60 -2.30 -33.53
CA VAL A 286 -2.86 -2.91 -33.11
C VAL A 286 -4.05 -2.13 -33.66
N GLY A 287 -5.10 -2.85 -34.08
CA GLY A 287 -6.34 -2.23 -34.52
C GLY A 287 -7.04 -1.55 -33.34
N ILE A 288 -7.30 -0.25 -33.45
CA ILE A 288 -7.78 0.55 -32.32
C ILE A 288 -9.27 0.85 -32.34
N ASP A 289 -9.96 0.63 -33.47
CA ASP A 289 -11.37 1.00 -33.61
C ASP A 289 -12.25 0.34 -32.53
N GLY A 290 -12.03 -0.97 -32.30
CA GLY A 290 -12.75 -1.72 -31.27
C GLY A 290 -12.34 -1.35 -29.84
N PHE A 291 -11.11 -0.89 -29.63
CA PHE A 291 -10.62 -0.42 -28.32
C PHE A 291 -11.19 0.95 -27.96
N LYS A 292 -11.27 1.85 -28.94
CA LYS A 292 -11.85 3.18 -28.74
C LYS A 292 -13.30 3.08 -28.30
N GLU A 293 -14.08 2.24 -28.98
CA GLU A 293 -15.48 1.98 -28.64
C GLU A 293 -15.65 1.53 -27.18
N VAL A 294 -14.92 0.49 -26.76
CA VAL A 294 -15.05 -0.05 -25.40
C VAL A 294 -14.44 0.88 -24.35
N PHE A 295 -13.39 1.63 -24.68
CA PHE A 295 -12.83 2.65 -23.80
C PHE A 295 -13.85 3.77 -23.53
N GLU A 296 -14.46 4.33 -24.57
CA GLU A 296 -15.47 5.37 -24.44
C GLU A 296 -16.70 4.87 -23.66
N ALA A 297 -17.10 3.62 -23.87
CA ALA A 297 -18.18 2.99 -23.10
C ALA A 297 -17.83 2.84 -21.61
N ALA A 298 -16.62 2.38 -21.27
CA ALA A 298 -16.17 2.28 -19.88
C ALA A 298 -16.01 3.66 -19.23
N LEU A 299 -15.52 4.66 -19.97
CA LEU A 299 -15.34 6.02 -19.50
C LEU A 299 -16.68 6.72 -19.22
N ALA A 300 -17.69 6.45 -20.04
CA ALA A 300 -19.05 6.95 -19.81
C ALA A 300 -19.63 6.47 -18.47
N LEU A 301 -19.28 5.27 -18.01
CA LEU A 301 -19.68 4.76 -16.68
C LEU A 301 -18.97 5.49 -15.53
N ALA A 302 -17.74 5.98 -15.77
CA ALA A 302 -16.97 6.77 -14.82
C ALA A 302 -17.40 8.24 -14.76
N THR A 303 -18.16 8.71 -15.75
CA THR A 303 -18.57 10.11 -15.85
C THR A 303 -19.73 10.38 -14.88
N PRO A 304 -19.64 11.39 -13.99
CA PRO A 304 -20.71 11.73 -13.07
C PRO A 304 -22.04 11.99 -13.80
N SER A 305 -23.14 11.43 -13.31
CA SER A 305 -24.48 11.72 -13.82
C SER A 305 -24.91 13.11 -13.33
N ASN A 306 -25.17 14.04 -14.25
CA ASN A 306 -25.77 15.34 -13.94
C ASN A 306 -27.22 15.22 -13.46
#